data_AF-A0A9W8Q0P6-F1
#
_entry.id   AF-A0A9W8Q0P6-F1
#
_cell.length_a   1.000
_cell.length_b   1.000
_cell.length_c   1.000
_cell.angle_alpha   90.00
_cell.angle_beta   90.00
_cell.angle_gamma   90.00
#
_symmetry.space_group_name_H-M   'P 1'
#
loop_
_entity.id
_entity.type
_entity.pdbx_description
1 polymer ?
#
loop_
_entity_poly.entity_id
_entity_poly.type
_entity_poly.pdbx_seq_one_letter_code
_entity_poly.pdbx_strand_id
1 'polypeptide(L)'
;MISRALLVIEPIVYGILLLPVAYLLKLHGKPGFLWSLYLTLFSLSHVIGGIMMLCEHRHAVIILNICVGILILATSAIWFELNHHWETNGAIQKIKVAIIHILVIVGELLLILGATDPNSGAQVKIGIGLGCLAVAAKLMVIQAIVAIVEKDCSWKDDKSRLLFATTFGSVCLCIRVIYSMCVMTKAFAQQERCATSMQGIYFVLLPEALTAIAYLAVGLWTRNIGESQTEDAKEDTPDLDEQAPPPMPPMPPMPQMPPMPNVDEPAWGVPDPVPPPRPRPAVAELAAQAAEARRDMQPEAYEMNQLDPLDDWQNVELAN
;
A
#
# COMPACT_ATOMS: atom_id res chain seq x y z
N MET A 1 25.98 12.06 15.01
CA MET A 1 25.74 13.14 14.01
C MET A 1 25.03 12.58 12.78
N ILE A 2 23.74 12.24 12.89
CA ILE A 2 22.86 12.26 11.71
C ILE A 2 22.94 13.70 11.22
N SER A 3 23.59 13.92 10.08
CA SER A 3 24.06 15.25 9.66
C SER A 3 22.90 16.23 9.71
N ARG A 4 23.04 17.33 10.48
CA ARG A 4 22.10 18.46 10.48
C ARG A 4 21.67 18.86 9.06
N ALA A 5 22.54 18.62 8.08
CA ALA A 5 22.25 18.72 6.65
C ALA A 5 21.01 17.91 6.21
N LEU A 6 20.83 16.65 6.59
CA LEU A 6 19.67 15.83 6.21
C LEU A 6 18.38 16.44 6.78
N LEU A 7 18.44 16.84 8.04
CA LEU A 7 17.39 17.51 8.79
C LEU A 7 16.92 18.83 8.14
N VAL A 8 17.84 19.55 7.48
CA VAL A 8 17.56 20.77 6.73
C VAL A 8 17.14 20.48 5.28
N ILE A 9 17.78 19.52 4.61
CA ILE A 9 17.55 19.20 3.19
C ILE A 9 16.17 18.59 2.99
N GLU A 10 15.74 17.72 3.89
CA GLU A 10 14.47 17.00 3.79
C GLU A 10 13.26 17.94 3.61
N PRO A 11 12.97 18.91 4.51
CA PRO A 11 11.84 19.82 4.34
C PRO A 11 11.99 20.73 3.10
N ILE A 12 13.23 21.05 2.67
CA ILE A 12 13.45 21.85 1.45
C ILE A 12 13.08 21.05 0.21
N VAL A 13 13.56 19.81 0.09
CA VAL A 13 13.28 18.92 -1.05
C VAL A 13 11.79 18.66 -1.17
N TYR A 14 11.14 18.28 -0.07
CA TYR A 14 9.70 18.04 -0.08
C TYR A 14 8.87 19.32 -0.20
N GLY A 15 9.37 20.46 0.25
CA GLY A 15 8.75 21.76 0.03
C GLY A 15 8.75 22.18 -1.45
N ILE A 16 9.86 21.95 -2.15
CA ILE A 16 9.94 22.15 -3.60
C ILE A 16 9.02 21.16 -4.33
N LEU A 17 8.95 19.90 -3.88
CA LEU A 17 8.09 18.87 -4.47
C LEU A 17 6.59 19.14 -4.21
N LEU A 18 6.24 19.78 -3.10
CA LEU A 18 4.87 20.12 -2.75
C LEU A 18 4.23 21.06 -3.79
N LEU A 19 5.00 21.98 -4.38
CA LEU A 19 4.49 22.93 -5.39
C LEU A 19 3.90 22.24 -6.64
N PRO A 20 4.66 21.40 -7.38
CA PRO A 20 4.12 20.72 -8.55
C PRO A 20 3.06 19.68 -8.17
N VAL A 21 3.15 19.03 -7.01
CA VAL A 21 2.13 18.07 -6.56
C VAL A 21 0.80 18.77 -6.23
N ALA A 22 0.84 19.91 -5.54
CA ALA A 22 -0.36 20.72 -5.28
C ALA A 22 -0.94 21.33 -6.57
N TYR A 23 -0.09 21.63 -7.55
CA TYR A 23 -0.54 22.02 -8.89
C TYR A 23 -1.26 20.88 -9.61
N LEU A 24 -0.71 19.66 -9.57
CA LEU A 24 -1.38 18.47 -10.09
C LEU A 24 -2.71 18.20 -9.41
N LEU A 25 -2.81 18.38 -8.08
CA LEU A 25 -4.07 18.21 -7.34
C LEU A 25 -5.19 19.13 -7.85
N LYS A 26 -4.85 20.33 -8.32
CA LYS A 26 -5.83 21.26 -8.92
C LYS A 26 -6.19 20.92 -10.37
N LEU A 27 -5.27 20.30 -11.10
CA LEU A 27 -5.44 20.00 -12.51
C LEU A 27 -6.09 18.66 -12.77
N HIS A 28 -5.74 17.65 -11.97
CA HIS A 28 -6.40 16.35 -12.04
C HIS A 28 -7.84 16.55 -11.57
N GLY A 29 -8.78 16.31 -12.48
CA GLY A 29 -10.20 16.27 -12.17
C GLY A 29 -10.54 15.05 -11.31
N LYS A 30 -11.68 14.42 -11.57
CA LYS A 30 -12.04 13.15 -10.90
C LYS A 30 -10.98 12.04 -11.08
N PRO A 31 -10.39 11.80 -12.27
CA PRO A 31 -9.29 10.85 -12.43
C PRO A 31 -7.98 11.46 -11.90
N GLY A 32 -7.35 10.77 -10.96
CA GLY A 32 -6.06 11.13 -10.38
C GLY A 32 -6.10 11.99 -9.11
N PHE A 33 -7.28 12.40 -8.66
CA PHE A 33 -7.43 13.16 -7.42
C PHE A 33 -6.91 12.39 -6.19
N LEU A 34 -7.17 11.09 -6.11
CA LEU A 34 -6.91 10.32 -4.90
C LEU A 34 -5.39 10.17 -4.63
N TRP A 35 -4.60 9.79 -5.63
CA TRP A 35 -3.16 9.64 -5.44
C TRP A 35 -2.44 10.99 -5.32
N SER A 36 -2.90 12.02 -6.04
CA SER A 36 -2.33 13.37 -5.92
C SER A 36 -2.62 13.98 -4.54
N LEU A 37 -3.79 13.69 -3.95
CA LEU A 37 -4.10 14.05 -2.57
C LEU A 37 -3.13 13.36 -1.60
N TYR A 38 -2.94 12.05 -1.70
CA TYR A 38 -2.00 11.34 -0.83
C TYR A 38 -0.56 11.83 -1.01
N LEU A 39 -0.11 12.12 -2.23
CA LEU A 39 1.23 12.67 -2.49
C LEU A 39 1.40 14.09 -1.92
N THR A 40 0.32 14.88 -1.92
CA THR A 40 0.28 16.20 -1.28
C THR A 40 0.39 16.06 0.23
N LEU A 41 -0.40 15.16 0.83
CA LEU A 41 -0.35 14.87 2.27
C LEU A 41 1.03 14.36 2.69
N PHE A 42 1.63 13.49 1.88
CA PHE A 42 2.98 12.97 2.08
C PHE A 42 4.02 14.10 2.09
N SER A 43 4.03 14.94 1.05
CA SER A 43 4.98 16.05 0.94
C SER A 43 4.78 17.07 2.06
N LEU A 44 3.52 17.38 2.41
CA LEU A 44 3.18 18.27 3.51
C LEU A 44 3.63 17.71 4.87
N SER A 45 3.44 16.41 5.09
CA SER A 45 3.85 15.74 6.33
C SER A 45 5.37 15.74 6.50
N HIS A 46 6.14 15.55 5.42
CA HIS A 46 7.60 15.71 5.47
C HIS A 46 8.03 17.15 5.76
N VAL A 47 7.37 18.15 5.17
CA VAL A 47 7.69 19.56 5.47
C VAL A 47 7.41 19.88 6.93
N ILE A 48 6.22 19.51 7.44
CA ILE A 48 5.83 19.75 8.84
C ILE A 48 6.75 18.96 9.78
N GLY A 49 6.94 17.67 9.54
CA GLY A 49 7.79 16.79 10.35
C GLY A 49 9.25 17.25 10.36
N GLY A 50 9.79 17.64 9.21
CA GLY A 50 11.15 18.16 9.08
C GLY A 50 11.34 19.49 9.82
N ILE A 51 10.41 20.44 9.68
CA ILE A 51 10.43 21.71 10.44
C ILE A 51 10.30 21.45 11.94
N MET A 52 9.39 20.57 12.35
CA MET A 52 9.24 20.19 13.76
C MET A 52 10.51 19.57 14.33
N MET A 53 11.23 18.78 13.53
CA MET A 53 12.51 18.20 13.93
C MET A 53 13.59 19.28 14.09
N LEU A 54 13.63 20.29 13.20
CA LEU A 54 14.52 21.44 13.32
C LEU A 54 14.25 22.28 14.58
N CYS A 55 13.00 22.33 15.02
CA CYS A 55 12.57 22.97 16.26
C CYS A 55 12.64 22.07 17.49
N GLU A 56 13.25 20.88 17.38
CA GLU A 56 13.42 19.90 18.47
C GLU A 56 12.10 19.43 19.12
N HIS A 57 11.00 19.42 18.34
CA HIS A 57 9.72 18.90 18.83
C HIS A 57 9.70 17.37 18.86
N ARG A 58 9.34 16.81 20.02
CA ARG A 58 9.27 15.35 20.28
C ARG A 58 8.37 14.57 19.31
N HIS A 59 7.35 15.20 18.73
CA HIS A 59 6.41 14.54 17.82
C HIS A 59 6.87 14.50 16.36
N ALA A 60 8.00 15.13 16.01
CA ALA A 60 8.50 15.19 14.64
C ALA A 60 8.74 13.80 14.03
N VAL A 61 9.38 12.90 14.79
CA VAL A 61 9.68 11.53 14.35
C VAL A 61 8.41 10.73 14.06
N ILE A 62 7.34 10.94 14.83
CA ILE A 62 6.06 10.27 14.63
C ILE A 62 5.47 10.68 13.28
N ILE A 63 5.44 11.99 12.99
CA ILE A 63 4.91 12.50 11.71
C ILE A 63 5.70 11.97 10.51
N LEU A 64 7.04 11.94 10.62
CA LEU A 64 7.88 11.42 9.54
C LEU A 64 7.71 9.90 9.34
N ASN A 65 7.50 9.14 10.41
CA ASN A 65 7.22 7.71 10.27
C ASN A 65 5.90 7.43 9.55
N ILE A 66 4.88 8.28 9.74
CA ILE A 66 3.58 8.15 9.07
C ILE A 66 3.67 8.37 7.55
N CYS A 67 4.70 9.06 7.08
CA CYS A 67 4.88 9.35 5.67
C CYS A 67 4.99 8.06 4.83
N VAL A 68 5.55 6.98 5.38
CA VAL A 68 5.64 5.69 4.69
C VAL A 68 4.27 5.11 4.39
N GLY A 69 3.35 5.10 5.35
CA GLY A 69 1.97 4.65 5.14
C GLY A 69 1.23 5.53 4.13
N ILE A 70 1.36 6.85 4.22
CA ILE A 70 0.75 7.77 3.23
C ILE A 70 1.24 7.45 1.82
N LEU A 71 2.54 7.15 1.66
CA LEU A 71 3.11 6.83 0.36
C LEU A 71 2.62 5.47 -0.17
N ILE A 72 2.44 4.46 0.70
CA ILE A 72 1.78 3.18 0.33
C ILE A 72 0.33 3.42 -0.10
N LEU A 73 -0.42 4.30 0.58
CA LEU A 73 -1.77 4.69 0.16
C LEU A 73 -1.78 5.39 -1.19
N ALA A 74 -0.80 6.26 -1.46
CA ALA A 74 -0.64 6.88 -2.77
C ALA A 74 -0.42 5.82 -3.87
N THR A 75 0.45 4.84 -3.66
CA THR A 75 0.65 3.73 -4.59
C THR A 75 -0.64 2.92 -4.80
N SER A 76 -1.39 2.65 -3.72
CA SER A 76 -2.67 1.94 -3.78
C SER A 76 -3.74 2.73 -4.55
N ALA A 77 -3.75 4.06 -4.41
CA ALA A 77 -4.65 4.93 -5.17
C ALA A 77 -4.32 4.95 -6.67
N ILE A 78 -3.03 4.97 -7.03
CA ILE A 78 -2.61 4.83 -8.45
C ILE A 78 -3.07 3.49 -9.01
N TRP A 79 -2.92 2.40 -8.24
CA TRP A 79 -3.38 1.09 -8.64
C TRP A 79 -4.90 1.02 -8.86
N PHE A 80 -5.66 1.67 -7.98
CA PHE A 80 -7.11 1.76 -8.10
C PHE A 80 -7.53 2.48 -9.39
N GLU A 81 -6.85 3.57 -9.73
CA GLU A 81 -7.06 4.30 -10.99
C GLU A 81 -6.66 3.47 -12.22
N LEU A 82 -5.53 2.77 -12.16
CA LEU A 82 -5.08 1.90 -13.25
C LEU A 82 -6.11 0.78 -13.56
N ASN A 83 -6.69 0.16 -12.53
CA ASN A 83 -7.76 -0.82 -12.70
C ASN A 83 -9.07 -0.20 -13.21
N HIS A 84 -9.33 1.06 -12.88
CA HIS A 84 -10.45 1.78 -13.46
C HIS A 84 -10.29 1.96 -14.97
N HIS A 85 -9.09 2.32 -15.43
CA HIS A 85 -8.78 2.46 -16.86
C HIS A 85 -8.70 1.15 -17.65
N TRP A 86 -8.51 0.01 -16.97
CA TRP A 86 -8.60 -1.31 -17.59
C TRP A 86 -9.99 -1.93 -17.55
N GLU A 87 -10.99 -1.21 -17.01
CA GLU A 87 -12.36 -1.69 -16.80
C GLU A 87 -12.45 -2.98 -15.97
N THR A 88 -11.34 -3.40 -15.34
CA THR A 88 -11.23 -4.59 -14.49
C THR A 88 -11.74 -4.33 -13.07
N ASN A 89 -12.65 -3.36 -12.92
CA ASN A 89 -13.08 -2.78 -11.64
C ASN A 89 -14.09 -3.67 -10.88
N GLY A 90 -13.88 -4.98 -10.94
CA GLY A 90 -14.67 -5.97 -10.22
C GLY A 90 -14.52 -5.83 -8.70
N ALA A 91 -15.49 -6.39 -7.97
CA ALA A 91 -15.52 -6.36 -6.52
C ALA A 91 -14.21 -6.86 -5.87
N ILE A 92 -13.54 -7.83 -6.50
CA ILE A 92 -12.28 -8.41 -6.01
C ILE A 92 -11.17 -7.35 -5.94
N GLN A 93 -11.02 -6.47 -6.95
CA GLN A 93 -9.97 -5.45 -6.93
C GLN A 93 -10.23 -4.39 -5.87
N LYS A 94 -11.50 -4.01 -5.68
CA LYS A 94 -11.91 -3.09 -4.61
C LYS A 94 -11.60 -3.67 -3.23
N ILE A 95 -11.86 -4.97 -3.03
CA ILE A 95 -11.54 -5.67 -1.78
C ILE A 95 -10.02 -5.69 -1.55
N LYS A 96 -9.21 -5.98 -2.57
CA LYS A 96 -7.73 -5.95 -2.45
C LYS A 96 -7.23 -4.59 -1.99
N VAL A 97 -7.70 -3.51 -2.62
CA VAL A 97 -7.35 -2.13 -2.25
C VAL A 97 -7.80 -1.82 -0.81
N ALA A 98 -9.02 -2.21 -0.42
CA ALA A 98 -9.53 -2.01 0.93
C ALA A 98 -8.69 -2.74 1.99
N ILE A 99 -8.25 -3.97 1.72
CA ILE A 99 -7.38 -4.75 2.63
C ILE A 99 -6.05 -4.00 2.84
N ILE A 100 -5.44 -3.47 1.77
CA ILE A 100 -4.20 -2.69 1.86
C ILE A 100 -4.42 -1.43 2.71
N HIS A 101 -5.53 -0.71 2.52
CA HIS A 101 -5.84 0.48 3.31
C HIS A 101 -5.98 0.15 4.80
N ILE A 102 -6.69 -0.93 5.14
CA ILE A 102 -6.85 -1.38 6.53
C ILE A 102 -5.50 -1.75 7.14
N LEU A 103 -4.67 -2.51 6.41
CA LEU A 103 -3.30 -2.85 6.86
C LEU A 103 -2.46 -1.61 7.13
N VAL A 104 -2.51 -0.60 6.25
CA VAL A 104 -1.77 0.64 6.45
C VAL A 104 -2.30 1.43 7.64
N ILE A 105 -3.62 1.62 7.76
CA ILE A 105 -4.22 2.36 8.87
C ILE A 105 -3.90 1.69 10.21
N VAL A 106 -4.04 0.36 10.29
CA VAL A 106 -3.70 -0.40 11.50
C VAL A 106 -2.20 -0.33 11.78
N GLY A 107 -1.36 -0.46 10.75
CA GLY A 107 0.09 -0.36 10.87
C GLY A 107 0.53 0.99 11.44
N GLU A 108 0.02 2.07 10.86
CA GLU A 108 0.30 3.45 11.30
C GLU A 108 -0.21 3.73 12.70
N LEU A 109 -1.43 3.29 13.02
CA LEU A 109 -1.98 3.44 14.37
C LEU A 109 -1.10 2.74 15.42
N LEU A 110 -0.63 1.52 15.12
CA LEU A 110 0.27 0.79 16.02
C LEU A 110 1.64 1.44 16.16
N LEU A 111 2.17 2.03 15.07
CA LEU A 111 3.41 2.82 15.13
C LEU A 111 3.25 4.05 16.03
N ILE A 112 2.17 4.80 15.87
CA ILE A 112 1.88 5.98 16.71
C ILE A 112 1.71 5.55 18.16
N LEU A 113 0.86 4.56 18.42
CA LEU A 113 0.62 4.07 19.79
C LEU A 113 1.90 3.56 20.43
N GLY A 114 2.73 2.81 19.69
CA GLY A 114 4.01 2.33 20.17
C GLY A 114 5.01 3.45 20.44
N ALA A 115 5.05 4.49 19.60
CA ALA A 115 5.93 5.65 19.82
C ALA A 115 5.51 6.52 21.01
N THR A 116 4.24 6.49 21.39
CA THR A 116 3.71 7.24 22.55
C THR A 116 3.59 6.41 23.82
N ASP A 117 3.83 5.09 23.76
CA ASP A 117 3.68 4.19 24.90
C ASP A 117 4.98 4.15 25.73
N PRO A 118 4.96 4.56 27.01
CA PRO A 118 6.14 4.48 27.88
C PRO A 118 6.40 3.07 28.42
N ASN A 119 5.53 2.09 28.13
CA ASN A 119 5.64 0.74 28.69
C ASN A 119 6.46 -0.21 27.81
N SER A 120 6.88 -1.34 28.39
CA SER A 120 7.62 -2.42 27.72
C SER A 120 6.94 -3.01 26.47
N GLY A 121 5.64 -2.74 26.26
CA GLY A 121 4.89 -3.13 25.07
C GLY A 121 5.14 -2.28 23.82
N ALA A 122 5.85 -1.16 23.93
CA ALA A 122 6.11 -0.23 22.82
C ALA A 122 6.78 -0.92 21.61
N GLN A 123 7.83 -1.70 21.85
CA GLN A 123 8.59 -2.40 20.81
C GLN A 123 7.73 -3.42 20.06
N VAL A 124 6.85 -4.13 20.76
CA VAL A 124 5.93 -5.11 20.15
C VAL A 124 4.93 -4.39 19.24
N LYS A 125 4.36 -3.27 19.69
CA LYS A 125 3.43 -2.46 18.87
C LYS A 125 4.10 -1.93 17.61
N ILE A 126 5.31 -1.37 17.74
CA ILE A 126 6.09 -0.87 16.60
C ILE A 126 6.41 -2.01 15.62
N GLY A 127 6.85 -3.17 16.14
CA GLY A 127 7.16 -4.34 15.31
C GLY A 127 5.95 -4.87 14.54
N ILE A 128 4.78 -4.97 15.19
CA ILE A 128 3.53 -5.36 14.52
C ILE A 128 3.13 -4.30 13.49
N GLY A 129 3.24 -3.01 13.84
CA GLY A 129 2.90 -1.91 12.94
C GLY A 129 3.72 -1.91 11.66
N LEU A 130 5.05 -2.00 11.79
CA LEU A 130 5.94 -2.18 10.65
C LEU A 130 5.62 -3.48 9.88
N GLY A 131 5.21 -4.54 10.59
CA GLY A 131 4.86 -5.83 9.98
C GLY A 131 3.65 -5.69 9.06
N CYS A 132 2.62 -4.96 9.49
CA CYS A 132 1.47 -4.61 8.67
C CYS A 132 1.88 -3.81 7.42
N LEU A 133 2.75 -2.80 7.57
CA LEU A 133 3.27 -2.03 6.44
C LEU A 133 4.09 -2.90 5.47
N ALA A 134 4.89 -3.83 5.99
CA ALA A 134 5.69 -4.74 5.18
C ALA A 134 4.81 -5.70 4.36
N VAL A 135 3.75 -6.23 4.97
CA VAL A 135 2.76 -7.06 4.29
C VAL A 135 2.03 -6.24 3.22
N ALA A 136 1.60 -5.01 3.53
CA ALA A 136 0.95 -4.12 2.57
C ALA A 136 1.86 -3.84 1.35
N ALA A 137 3.12 -3.47 1.59
CA ALA A 137 4.09 -3.21 0.54
C ALA A 137 4.37 -4.46 -0.32
N LYS A 138 4.50 -5.65 0.30
CA LYS A 138 4.67 -6.91 -0.44
C LYS A 138 3.46 -7.24 -1.31
N LEU A 139 2.24 -7.06 -0.80
CA LEU A 139 1.02 -7.28 -1.58
C LEU A 139 0.96 -6.37 -2.82
N MET A 140 1.40 -5.10 -2.68
CA MET A 140 1.49 -4.16 -3.80
C MET A 140 2.50 -4.63 -4.86
N VAL A 141 3.70 -5.06 -4.46
CA VAL A 141 4.71 -5.59 -5.40
C VAL A 141 4.19 -6.83 -6.13
N ILE A 142 3.57 -7.77 -5.42
CA ILE A 142 3.00 -8.98 -6.03
C ILE A 142 1.93 -8.61 -7.04
N GLN A 143 1.02 -7.71 -6.70
CA GLN A 143 -0.02 -7.25 -7.61
C GLN A 143 0.58 -6.59 -8.87
N ALA A 144 1.59 -5.74 -8.70
CA ALA A 144 2.27 -5.06 -9.78
C ALA A 144 2.96 -6.05 -10.75
N ILE A 145 3.68 -7.04 -10.21
CA ILE A 145 4.33 -8.09 -11.01
C ILE A 145 3.29 -8.91 -11.78
N VAL A 146 2.20 -9.32 -11.13
CA VAL A 146 1.13 -10.09 -11.78
C VAL A 146 0.53 -9.30 -12.94
N ALA A 147 0.24 -8.01 -12.77
CA ALA A 147 -0.30 -7.21 -13.87
C ALA A 147 0.70 -7.02 -15.03
N ILE A 148 2.00 -6.91 -14.75
CA ILE A 148 3.02 -6.85 -15.82
C ILE A 148 3.03 -8.15 -16.63
N VAL A 149 2.84 -9.30 -15.99
CA VAL A 149 2.84 -10.61 -16.65
C VAL A 149 1.52 -10.84 -17.42
N GLU A 150 0.38 -10.42 -16.86
CA GLU A 150 -0.93 -10.63 -17.48
C GLU A 150 -1.24 -9.66 -18.62
N LYS A 151 -0.68 -8.45 -18.56
CA LYS A 151 -0.91 -7.39 -19.55
C LYS A 151 0.39 -7.23 -20.31
N ASP A 152 0.47 -7.73 -21.55
CA ASP A 152 1.60 -7.52 -22.47
C ASP A 152 1.88 -6.01 -22.67
N CYS A 153 2.64 -5.43 -21.75
CA CYS A 153 2.78 -3.98 -21.61
C CYS A 153 3.75 -3.43 -22.65
N SER A 154 3.29 -2.45 -23.42
CA SER A 154 4.12 -1.68 -24.35
C SER A 154 4.41 -0.31 -23.77
N TRP A 155 5.67 0.15 -23.82
CA TRP A 155 6.10 1.47 -23.34
C TRP A 155 5.40 2.67 -24.01
N LYS A 156 4.70 2.42 -25.13
CA LYS A 156 3.92 3.43 -25.84
C LYS A 156 2.55 3.69 -25.20
N ASP A 157 2.02 2.75 -24.40
CA ASP A 157 0.74 2.90 -23.73
C ASP A 157 0.91 3.65 -22.40
N ASP A 158 0.09 4.67 -22.18
CA ASP A 158 0.12 5.45 -20.95
C ASP A 158 -0.27 4.61 -19.73
N LYS A 159 -1.11 3.57 -19.92
CA LYS A 159 -1.45 2.61 -18.86
C LYS A 159 -0.22 1.81 -18.41
N SER A 160 0.64 1.41 -19.34
CA SER A 160 1.89 0.71 -19.05
C SER A 160 2.89 1.60 -18.31
N ARG A 161 2.91 2.91 -18.58
CA ARG A 161 3.76 3.87 -17.83
C ARG A 161 3.30 4.01 -16.38
N LEU A 162 1.99 4.08 -16.17
CA LEU A 162 1.41 4.13 -14.82
C LEU A 162 1.70 2.83 -14.04
N LEU A 163 1.59 1.68 -14.70
CA LEU A 163 1.98 0.39 -14.14
C LEU A 163 3.47 0.34 -13.78
N PHE A 164 4.34 0.85 -14.65
CA PHE A 164 5.77 0.89 -14.41
C PHE A 164 6.13 1.77 -13.21
N ALA A 165 5.56 2.98 -13.12
CA ALA A 165 5.78 3.84 -11.95
C ALA A 165 5.25 3.21 -10.66
N THR A 166 4.08 2.58 -10.70
CA THR A 166 3.51 1.88 -9.54
C THR A 166 4.44 0.75 -9.08
N THR A 167 4.95 -0.04 -10.02
CA THR A 167 5.91 -1.13 -9.74
C THR A 167 7.20 -0.58 -9.15
N PHE A 168 7.79 0.43 -9.79
CA PHE A 168 9.02 1.08 -9.33
C PHE A 168 8.87 1.63 -7.92
N GLY A 169 7.82 2.41 -7.66
CA GLY A 169 7.53 2.96 -6.35
C GLY A 169 7.26 1.89 -5.30
N SER A 170 6.57 0.80 -5.66
CA SER A 170 6.33 -0.33 -4.75
C SER A 170 7.65 -1.00 -4.31
N VAL A 171 8.62 -1.15 -5.23
CA VAL A 171 9.94 -1.71 -4.91
C VAL A 171 10.72 -0.77 -3.98
N CYS A 172 10.74 0.53 -4.27
CA CYS A 172 11.38 1.53 -3.41
C CYS A 172 10.77 1.55 -2.00
N LEU A 173 9.43 1.47 -1.89
CA LEU A 173 8.71 1.35 -0.62
C LEU A 173 9.08 0.06 0.13
N CYS A 174 9.18 -1.09 -0.56
CA CYS A 174 9.63 -2.31 0.08
C CYS A 174 11.05 -2.18 0.67
N ILE A 175 11.98 -1.57 -0.06
CA ILE A 175 13.34 -1.31 0.43
C ILE A 175 13.29 -0.45 1.70
N ARG A 176 12.50 0.63 1.68
CA ARG A 176 12.30 1.55 2.81
C ARG A 176 11.77 0.83 4.05
N VAL A 177 10.75 -0.01 3.89
CA VAL A 177 10.12 -0.75 5.01
C VAL A 177 11.03 -1.84 5.55
N ILE A 178 11.74 -2.57 4.69
CA ILE A 178 12.74 -3.58 5.11
C ILE A 178 13.85 -2.90 5.91
N TYR A 179 14.33 -1.74 5.45
CA TYR A 179 15.34 -0.99 6.19
C TYR A 179 14.83 -0.56 7.58
N SER A 180 13.60 -0.01 7.68
CA SER A 180 12.97 0.29 8.99
C SER A 180 12.97 -0.92 9.91
N MET A 181 12.60 -2.09 9.38
CA MET A 181 12.58 -3.34 10.14
C MET A 181 13.95 -3.76 10.63
N CYS A 182 14.98 -3.71 9.78
CA CYS A 182 16.32 -4.10 10.17
C CYS A 182 16.93 -3.16 11.21
N VAL A 183 16.64 -1.85 11.13
CA VAL A 183 17.06 -0.87 12.14
C VAL A 183 16.38 -1.17 13.48
N MET A 184 15.06 -1.42 13.48
CA MET A 184 14.31 -1.67 14.71
C MET A 184 14.61 -3.03 15.36
N THR A 185 14.85 -4.06 14.57
CA THR A 185 15.18 -5.40 15.10
C THR A 185 16.59 -5.51 15.65
N LYS A 186 17.39 -4.43 15.65
CA LYS A 186 18.81 -4.43 16.01
C LYS A 186 19.60 -5.53 15.28
N ALA A 187 19.11 -6.04 14.15
CA ALA A 187 19.84 -7.01 13.32
C ALA A 187 21.19 -6.44 12.84
N PHE A 188 21.31 -5.11 12.87
CA PHE A 188 22.52 -4.34 12.63
C PHE A 188 23.24 -3.86 13.91
N ALA A 189 23.03 -4.46 15.09
CA ALA A 189 23.75 -4.10 16.32
C ALA A 189 25.29 -4.24 16.18
N GLN A 190 25.78 -5.09 15.28
CA GLN A 190 27.21 -5.13 14.93
C GLN A 190 27.67 -3.98 14.02
N GLN A 191 26.74 -3.19 13.48
CA GLN A 191 26.98 -2.07 12.58
C GLN A 191 26.93 -0.70 13.29
N GLU A 192 26.99 -0.68 14.62
CA GLU A 192 27.08 0.58 15.40
C GLU A 192 28.33 1.42 15.10
N ARG A 193 29.32 0.88 14.37
CA ARG A 193 30.50 1.64 13.92
C ARG A 193 30.40 2.22 12.50
N CYS A 194 29.40 1.83 11.71
CA CYS A 194 29.30 2.22 10.30
C CYS A 194 27.95 2.85 9.91
N ALA A 195 27.03 3.00 10.88
CA ALA A 195 25.77 3.73 10.76
C ALA A 195 26.01 5.25 10.65
N THR A 196 26.73 5.63 9.60
CA THR A 196 26.96 7.01 9.20
C THR A 196 25.68 7.58 8.62
N SER A 197 25.50 8.90 8.71
CA SER A 197 24.36 9.66 8.18
C SER A 197 23.94 9.28 6.74
N MET A 198 24.86 8.69 5.97
CA MET A 198 24.63 8.24 4.61
C MET A 198 23.61 7.09 4.49
N GLN A 199 23.54 6.16 5.46
CA GLN A 199 22.58 5.04 5.38
C GLN A 199 21.12 5.54 5.42
N GLY A 200 20.84 6.55 6.26
CA GLY A 200 19.55 7.23 6.28
C GLY A 200 19.22 7.88 4.93
N ILE A 201 20.20 8.53 4.28
CA ILE A 201 19.99 9.11 2.95
C ILE A 201 19.63 8.02 1.93
N TYR A 202 20.40 6.94 1.86
CA TYR A 202 20.25 5.92 0.83
C TYR A 202 19.02 5.02 0.99
N PHE A 203 18.60 4.73 2.23
CA PHE A 203 17.53 3.77 2.49
C PHE A 203 16.24 4.38 3.03
N VAL A 204 16.26 5.64 3.48
CA VAL A 204 15.07 6.37 3.94
C VAL A 204 14.68 7.43 2.91
N LEU A 205 15.50 8.46 2.76
CA LEU A 205 15.17 9.62 1.94
C LEU A 205 15.13 9.27 0.44
N LEU A 206 16.12 8.54 -0.06
CA LEU A 206 16.26 8.27 -1.48
C LEU A 206 15.11 7.41 -2.05
N PRO A 207 14.68 6.29 -1.44
CA PRO A 207 13.56 5.50 -1.96
C PRO A 207 12.24 6.27 -1.92
N GLU A 208 12.00 7.05 -0.87
CA GLU A 208 10.81 7.89 -0.74
C GLU A 208 10.77 9.01 -1.80
N ALA A 209 11.86 9.77 -1.93
CA ALA A 209 11.98 10.84 -2.92
C ALA A 209 11.90 10.30 -4.36
N LEU A 210 12.56 9.18 -4.66
CA LEU A 210 12.49 8.54 -5.98
C LEU A 210 11.06 8.10 -6.31
N THR A 211 10.35 7.52 -5.35
CA THR A 211 8.94 7.13 -5.51
C THR A 211 8.07 8.35 -5.80
N ALA A 212 8.24 9.41 -5.01
CA ALA A 212 7.45 10.62 -5.16
C ALA A 212 7.73 11.36 -6.49
N ILE A 213 8.99 11.43 -6.91
CA ILE A 213 9.39 11.99 -8.21
C ILE A 213 8.84 11.14 -9.36
N ALA A 214 8.89 9.81 -9.26
CA ALA A 214 8.34 8.92 -10.28
C ALA A 214 6.81 9.12 -10.43
N TYR A 215 6.08 9.24 -9.31
CA TYR A 215 4.65 9.52 -9.34
C TYR A 215 4.33 10.92 -9.89
N LEU A 216 5.13 11.92 -9.52
CA LEU A 216 4.99 13.25 -10.09
C LEU A 216 5.23 13.27 -11.60
N ALA A 217 6.30 12.62 -12.08
CA ALA A 217 6.64 12.56 -13.49
C ALA A 217 5.56 11.85 -14.31
N VAL A 218 5.08 10.71 -13.80
CA VAL A 218 3.98 10.00 -14.47
C VAL A 218 2.69 10.79 -14.41
N GLY A 219 2.33 11.41 -13.28
CA GLY A 219 1.15 12.26 -13.19
C GLY A 219 1.16 13.43 -14.18
N LEU A 220 2.32 14.07 -14.38
CA LEU A 220 2.48 15.11 -15.40
C LEU A 220 2.28 14.56 -16.82
N TRP A 221 2.72 13.34 -17.11
CA TRP A 221 2.55 12.71 -18.42
C TRP A 221 1.13 12.18 -18.66
N THR A 222 0.49 11.61 -17.65
CA THR A 222 -0.84 10.99 -17.78
C THR A 222 -1.99 11.99 -17.69
N ARG A 223 -1.68 13.29 -17.53
CA ARG A 223 -2.69 14.36 -17.41
C ARG A 223 -3.68 14.41 -18.58
N ASN A 224 -3.28 14.01 -19.79
CA ASN A 224 -4.10 14.15 -21.01
C ASN A 224 -4.99 12.95 -21.33
N ILE A 225 -4.95 11.86 -20.56
CA ILE A 225 -5.67 10.62 -20.89
C ILE A 225 -7.20 10.79 -20.79
N GLY A 226 -7.67 11.73 -19.95
CA GLY A 226 -9.10 11.95 -19.72
C GLY A 226 -9.83 12.78 -20.79
N GLU A 227 -9.12 13.60 -21.57
CA GLU A 227 -9.75 14.47 -22.58
C GLU A 227 -10.02 13.72 -23.89
N SER A 228 -9.11 12.85 -24.34
CA SER A 228 -9.22 12.21 -25.65
C SER A 228 -10.40 11.26 -25.80
N GLN A 229 -10.83 10.58 -24.73
CA GLN A 229 -11.97 9.65 -24.81
C GLN A 229 -13.34 10.36 -24.93
N THR A 230 -13.42 11.64 -24.57
CA THR A 230 -14.69 12.38 -24.65
C THR A 230 -14.93 12.91 -26.06
N GLU A 231 -13.89 13.08 -26.87
CA GLU A 231 -14.01 13.44 -28.29
C GLU A 231 -14.41 12.23 -29.15
N ASP A 232 -13.75 11.07 -28.96
CA ASP A 232 -14.07 9.86 -29.73
C ASP A 232 -15.50 9.33 -29.46
N ALA A 233 -15.99 9.44 -28.22
CA ALA A 233 -17.37 9.05 -27.89
C ALA A 233 -18.44 9.97 -28.49
N LYS A 234 -18.04 11.15 -28.97
CA LYS A 234 -18.96 12.13 -29.57
C LYS A 234 -18.98 12.06 -31.09
N GLU A 235 -17.89 11.59 -31.71
CA GLU A 235 -17.77 11.45 -33.16
C GLU A 235 -18.46 10.19 -33.71
N ASP A 236 -18.68 9.17 -32.86
CA ASP A 236 -19.35 7.91 -33.23
C ASP A 236 -20.86 7.87 -32.92
N THR A 237 -21.48 9.01 -32.58
CA THR A 237 -22.94 9.11 -32.62
C THR A 237 -23.31 9.50 -34.04
N PRO A 238 -23.80 8.57 -34.90
CA PRO A 238 -24.26 8.97 -36.22
C PRO A 238 -25.36 10.00 -36.01
N ASP A 239 -25.35 11.09 -36.78
CA ASP A 239 -26.42 12.08 -36.81
C ASP A 239 -27.77 11.38 -37.09
N LEU A 240 -28.45 10.96 -36.03
CA LEU A 240 -29.75 10.29 -36.07
C LEU A 240 -30.88 11.25 -36.49
N ASP A 241 -30.56 12.50 -36.78
CA ASP A 241 -31.50 13.52 -37.23
C ASP A 241 -31.78 13.47 -38.75
N GLU A 242 -31.09 12.63 -39.54
CA GLU A 242 -31.30 12.55 -41.01
C GLU A 242 -31.82 11.20 -41.53
N GLN A 243 -32.59 10.45 -40.73
CA GLN A 243 -33.37 9.35 -41.29
C GLN A 243 -34.71 9.14 -40.58
N ALA A 244 -35.73 9.85 -41.08
CA ALA A 244 -37.12 9.56 -40.76
C ALA A 244 -37.42 8.07 -41.06
N PRO A 245 -37.96 7.30 -40.11
CA PRO A 245 -38.22 5.89 -40.30
C PRO A 245 -39.20 5.68 -41.47
N PRO A 246 -38.93 4.77 -42.41
CA PRO A 246 -39.87 4.45 -43.47
C PRO A 246 -41.18 3.91 -42.86
N PRO A 247 -42.34 4.21 -43.48
CA PRO A 247 -43.63 3.77 -42.98
C PRO A 247 -43.68 2.24 -42.87
N MET A 248 -43.99 1.73 -41.67
CA MET A 248 -44.05 0.30 -41.40
C MET A 248 -45.13 -0.37 -42.28
N PRO A 249 -44.81 -1.48 -42.97
CA PRO A 249 -45.82 -2.29 -43.64
C PRO A 249 -46.75 -2.96 -42.61
N PRO A 250 -48.02 -3.23 -42.98
CA PRO A 250 -49.00 -3.81 -42.08
C PRO A 250 -48.57 -5.21 -41.62
N MET A 251 -48.58 -5.41 -40.29
CA MET A 251 -48.21 -6.70 -39.68
C MET A 251 -49.22 -7.80 -40.04
N PRO A 252 -48.75 -8.98 -40.48
CA PRO A 252 -49.60 -10.15 -40.64
C PRO A 252 -50.06 -10.71 -39.27
N PRO A 253 -51.21 -11.41 -39.23
CA PRO A 253 -51.77 -11.94 -37.99
C PRO A 253 -50.86 -12.99 -37.35
N MET A 254 -50.58 -12.82 -36.06
CA MET A 254 -49.71 -13.72 -35.30
C MET A 254 -50.36 -15.12 -35.14
N PRO A 255 -49.64 -16.21 -35.44
CA PRO A 255 -50.07 -17.56 -35.10
C PRO A 255 -50.12 -17.77 -33.59
N GLN A 256 -51.16 -18.46 -33.12
CA GLN A 256 -51.34 -18.83 -31.72
C GLN A 256 -50.21 -19.76 -31.24
N MET A 257 -49.55 -19.39 -30.16
CA MET A 257 -48.53 -20.23 -29.52
C MET A 257 -49.18 -21.44 -28.82
N PRO A 258 -48.61 -22.65 -28.99
CA PRO A 258 -49.05 -23.84 -28.27
C PRO A 258 -48.65 -23.80 -26.78
N PRO A 259 -49.37 -24.54 -25.91
CA PRO A 259 -49.15 -24.53 -24.47
C PRO A 259 -47.84 -25.22 -24.09
N MET A 260 -47.12 -24.61 -23.15
CA MET A 260 -45.84 -25.12 -22.64
C MET A 260 -46.04 -26.39 -21.77
N PRO A 261 -45.13 -27.37 -21.88
CA PRO A 261 -45.20 -28.60 -21.11
C PRO A 261 -44.80 -28.40 -19.63
N ASN A 262 -45.53 -29.09 -18.76
CA ASN A 262 -45.32 -29.15 -17.31
C ASN A 262 -44.00 -29.87 -17.01
N VAL A 263 -43.09 -29.23 -16.28
CA VAL A 263 -41.81 -29.81 -15.85
C VAL A 263 -41.93 -30.21 -14.39
N ASP A 264 -42.41 -31.43 -14.17
CA ASP A 264 -42.27 -32.15 -12.91
C ASP A 264 -40.94 -32.94 -12.95
N GLU A 265 -40.02 -32.63 -12.01
CA GLU A 265 -38.92 -33.42 -11.37
C GLU A 265 -38.23 -34.62 -12.09
N PRO A 266 -36.93 -34.98 -11.81
CA PRO A 266 -36.47 -35.29 -10.45
C PRO A 266 -34.93 -35.25 -10.14
N ALA A 267 -34.61 -35.67 -8.91
CA ALA A 267 -33.43 -36.46 -8.50
C ALA A 267 -32.19 -35.70 -7.96
N TRP A 268 -32.30 -35.23 -6.71
CA TRP A 268 -31.13 -35.01 -5.85
C TRP A 268 -30.60 -36.35 -5.33
N GLY A 269 -29.39 -36.72 -5.77
CA GLY A 269 -28.66 -37.88 -5.28
C GLY A 269 -28.23 -37.71 -3.82
N VAL A 270 -28.50 -38.73 -3.02
CA VAL A 270 -28.05 -38.86 -1.61
C VAL A 270 -26.57 -39.24 -1.61
N PRO A 271 -25.68 -38.51 -0.91
CA PRO A 271 -24.28 -38.93 -0.75
C PRO A 271 -24.14 -40.07 0.26
N ASP A 272 -23.22 -40.99 -0.04
CA ASP A 272 -22.88 -42.16 0.78
C ASP A 272 -22.38 -41.82 2.21
N PRO A 273 -22.54 -42.74 3.17
CA PRO A 273 -22.12 -42.55 4.56
C PRO A 273 -20.59 -42.49 4.72
N VAL A 274 -20.15 -41.48 5.47
CA VAL A 274 -18.76 -41.22 5.85
C VAL A 274 -18.23 -42.33 6.79
N PRO A 275 -17.01 -42.87 6.59
CA PRO A 275 -16.43 -43.88 7.46
C PRO A 275 -16.11 -43.33 8.86
N PRO A 276 -16.13 -44.19 9.90
CA PRO A 276 -15.92 -43.77 11.27
C PRO A 276 -14.49 -43.25 11.52
N PRO A 277 -14.32 -42.26 12.41
CA PRO A 277 -13.04 -41.65 12.72
C PRO A 277 -12.09 -42.65 13.40
N ARG A 278 -10.81 -42.61 13.02
CA ARG A 278 -9.75 -43.37 13.68
C ARG A 278 -9.61 -42.93 15.15
N PRO A 279 -9.29 -43.85 16.08
CA PRO A 279 -9.05 -43.51 17.48
C PRO A 279 -7.89 -42.52 17.60
N ARG A 280 -8.14 -41.41 18.28
CA ARG A 280 -7.11 -40.42 18.62
C ARG A 280 -6.17 -41.02 19.67
N PRO A 281 -4.85 -40.79 19.59
CA PRO A 281 -3.94 -41.11 20.68
C PRO A 281 -4.42 -40.44 21.97
N ALA A 282 -4.29 -41.15 23.09
CA ALA A 282 -4.79 -40.70 24.37
C ALA A 282 -4.18 -39.33 24.70
N VAL A 283 -5.02 -38.39 25.12
CA VAL A 283 -4.65 -37.00 25.45
C VAL A 283 -3.48 -36.93 26.46
N ALA A 284 -3.30 -37.98 27.28
CA ALA A 284 -2.20 -38.14 28.20
C ALA A 284 -0.82 -38.25 27.52
N GLU A 285 -0.74 -38.89 26.34
CA GLU A 285 0.52 -39.10 25.61
C GLU A 285 0.99 -37.81 24.91
N LEU A 286 0.03 -37.01 24.41
CA LEU A 286 0.29 -35.68 23.86
C LEU A 286 0.70 -34.66 24.94
N ALA A 287 0.14 -34.77 26.14
CA ALA A 287 0.52 -33.91 27.27
C ALA A 287 1.94 -34.22 27.78
N ALA A 288 2.35 -35.49 27.78
CA ALA A 288 3.69 -35.90 28.17
C ALA A 288 4.76 -35.39 27.18
N GLN A 289 4.52 -35.52 25.87
CA GLN A 289 5.43 -35.00 24.84
C GLN A 289 5.53 -33.47 24.86
N ALA A 290 4.44 -32.76 25.16
CA ALA A 290 4.45 -31.30 25.27
C ALA A 290 5.18 -30.78 26.52
N ALA A 291 5.22 -31.57 27.60
CA ALA A 291 5.93 -31.21 28.83
C ALA A 291 7.45 -31.39 28.68
N GLU A 292 7.89 -32.42 27.95
CA GLU A 292 9.31 -32.68 27.71
C GLU A 292 9.93 -31.64 26.76
N ALA A 293 9.20 -31.23 25.72
CA ALA A 293 9.63 -30.16 24.81
C ALA A 293 9.78 -28.76 25.48
N ARG A 294 9.14 -28.52 26.64
CA ARG A 294 9.28 -27.26 27.38
C ARG A 294 10.50 -27.19 28.29
N ARG A 295 11.11 -28.33 28.65
CA ARG A 295 12.32 -28.34 29.49
C ARG A 295 13.57 -27.91 28.74
N ASP A 296 13.65 -28.22 27.45
CA ASP A 296 14.82 -27.90 26.63
C ASP A 296 14.82 -26.47 26.05
N MET A 297 13.75 -25.70 26.29
CA MET A 297 13.60 -24.30 25.88
C MET A 297 13.54 -23.32 27.06
N GLN A 298 14.26 -23.57 28.16
CA GLN A 298 14.57 -22.47 29.08
C GLN A 298 15.76 -21.69 28.52
N PRO A 299 15.55 -20.47 27.97
CA PRO A 299 16.68 -19.62 27.61
C PRO A 299 17.41 -19.24 28.90
N GLU A 300 18.73 -19.36 28.88
CA GLU A 300 19.59 -18.80 29.91
C GLU A 300 19.14 -17.36 30.18
N ALA A 301 18.88 -17.05 31.44
CA ALA A 301 18.43 -15.75 31.88
C ALA A 301 19.53 -14.72 31.59
N TYR A 302 19.49 -14.15 30.39
CA TYR A 302 20.27 -12.97 30.05
C TYR A 302 19.69 -11.83 30.89
N GLU A 303 20.47 -11.37 31.87
CA GLU A 303 20.16 -10.16 32.64
C GLU A 303 20.00 -8.99 31.66
N MET A 304 18.75 -8.71 31.27
CA MET A 304 18.39 -7.44 30.66
C MET A 304 18.58 -6.38 31.71
N ASN A 305 19.76 -5.75 31.70
CA ASN A 305 19.88 -4.40 32.18
C ASN A 305 18.75 -3.59 31.54
N GLN A 306 17.94 -2.97 32.39
CA GLN A 306 16.90 -2.00 32.03
C GLN A 306 17.55 -0.78 31.38
N LEU A 307 18.02 -0.91 30.15
CA LEU A 307 18.28 0.21 29.26
C LEU A 307 16.99 0.49 28.51
N ASP A 308 16.33 1.57 28.91
CA ASP A 308 15.17 2.12 28.22
C ASP A 308 15.60 2.47 26.78
N PRO A 309 15.10 1.76 25.74
CA PRO A 309 15.54 1.99 24.36
C PRO A 309 15.20 3.39 23.84
N LEU A 310 14.33 4.13 24.53
CA LEU A 310 14.00 5.51 24.23
C LEU A 310 15.02 6.50 24.77
N ASP A 311 15.76 6.16 25.84
CA ASP A 311 16.80 7.05 26.39
C ASP A 311 17.99 7.20 25.43
N ASP A 312 18.39 6.17 24.68
CA ASP A 312 19.49 6.29 23.71
C ASP A 312 19.12 7.12 22.46
N TRP A 313 17.82 7.23 22.13
CA TRP A 313 17.35 8.11 21.06
C TRP A 313 17.10 9.55 21.54
N GLN A 314 16.82 9.74 22.84
CA GLN A 314 16.56 11.05 23.44
C GLN A 314 17.81 11.72 24.04
N ASN A 315 18.81 10.94 24.48
CA ASN A 315 20.04 11.40 25.11
C ASN A 315 21.24 11.43 24.14
N VAL A 316 21.00 11.60 22.84
CA VAL A 316 22.01 12.21 21.97
C VAL A 316 22.11 13.67 22.42
N GLU A 317 22.85 13.90 23.50
CA GLU A 317 23.28 15.24 23.90
C GLU A 317 23.84 15.91 22.66
N LEU A 318 23.18 16.98 22.24
CA LEU A 318 23.74 17.95 21.31
C LEU A 318 24.93 18.58 22.04
N ALA A 319 26.08 17.91 21.98
CA ALA A 319 27.32 18.43 22.52
C ALA A 319 27.54 19.84 21.94
N ASN A 320 27.56 20.82 22.85
CA ASN A 320 27.78 22.24 22.59
C ASN A 320 29.07 22.49 21.81
#